data_AF-A0ABD5C0X7-F1
#
_entry.id   AF-A0ABD5C0X7-F1
#
_cell.length_a   1.000
_cell.length_b   1.000
_cell.length_c   1.000
_cell.angle_alpha   90.00
_cell.angle_beta   90.00
_cell.angle_gamma   90.00
#
_symmetry.space_group_name_H-M   'P 1'
#
loop_
_entity.id
_entity.type
_entity.pdbx_description
1 polymer ?
#
loop_
_entity_poly.entity_id
_entity_poly.type
_entity_poly.pdbx_seq_one_letter_code
_entity_poly.pdbx_strand_id
1 'polypeptide(L)' 'MKDLLKNLPPLVDTVTVNVANVTKYDDHQVEIREADTNLLIWRAWDFEPDFEYNFKQQLQRFLKR' A
#
# COMPACT_ATOMS: atom_id res chain seq x y z
N MET A 1 10.32 2.85 3.63
CA MET A 1 9.13 2.07 3.27
C MET A 1 8.84 0.86 4.17
N LYS A 2 9.83 0.00 4.46
CA LYS A 2 9.63 -1.23 5.26
C LYS A 2 8.91 -0.99 6.60
N ASP A 3 9.20 0.11 7.29
CA ASP A 3 8.54 0.43 8.57
C ASP A 3 7.10 0.94 8.43
N LEU A 4 6.76 1.57 7.30
CA LEU A 4 5.39 2.01 6.99
C LEU A 4 4.47 0.81 6.72
N LEU A 5 4.96 -0.24 6.05
CA LEU A 5 4.18 -1.46 5.80
C LEU A 5 4.09 -2.38 7.01
N LYS A 6 5.09 -2.36 7.90
CA LYS A 6 5.06 -3.12 9.16
C LYS A 6 4.06 -2.54 10.15
N ASN A 7 3.84 -1.23 10.12
CA ASN A 7 2.99 -0.51 11.06
C ASN A 7 1.75 0.05 10.36
N LEU A 8 1.11 -0.76 9.51
CA LEU A 8 -0.16 -0.37 8.91
C LEU A 8 -1.23 -0.24 10.00
N PRO A 9 -2.09 0.80 9.93
CA PRO A 9 -3.25 0.86 10.81
C PRO A 9 -4.19 -0.31 10.50
N PRO A 10 -5.10 -0.68 11.42
CA PRO A 10 -6.12 -1.67 11.16
C PRO A 10 -6.96 -1.29 9.93
N LEU A 11 -6.92 -2.12 8.90
CA LEU A 11 -7.71 -1.95 7.68
C LEU A 11 -8.95 -2.83 7.73
N VAL A 12 -9.96 -2.49 6.92
CA VAL A 12 -11.08 -3.38 6.64
C VAL A 12 -10.59 -4.64 5.95
N ASP A 13 -11.22 -5.77 6.25
CA ASP A 13 -10.78 -7.08 5.77
C ASP A 13 -11.00 -7.26 4.24
N THR A 14 -11.65 -6.29 3.58
CA THR A 14 -11.91 -6.29 2.13
C THR A 14 -10.73 -5.84 1.28
N VAL A 15 -9.62 -5.38 1.89
CA VAL A 15 -8.42 -4.97 1.16
C VAL A 15 -7.15 -5.60 1.73
N THR A 16 -6.16 -5.79 0.87
CA THR A 16 -4.80 -6.20 1.24
C THR A 16 -3.80 -5.17 0.74
N VAL A 17 -2.69 -5.04 1.47
CA VAL A 17 -1.57 -4.16 1.12
C VAL A 17 -0.30 -5.00 1.02
N ASN A 18 0.38 -4.96 -0.12
CA ASN A 18 1.53 -5.82 -0.39
C ASN A 18 2.65 -5.05 -1.11
N VAL A 19 3.89 -5.53 -0.96
CA VAL A 19 4.99 -5.17 -1.87
C VAL A 19 4.96 -6.11 -3.06
N ALA A 20 4.69 -5.57 -4.25
CA ALA A 20 4.59 -6.36 -5.47
C ALA A 20 5.93 -6.52 -6.21
N ASN A 21 6.85 -5.58 -6.03
CA ASN A 21 8.17 -5.61 -6.65
C ASN A 21 9.19 -4.82 -5.83
N VAL A 22 10.46 -5.18 -5.97
CA VAL A 22 11.59 -4.46 -5.37
C VAL A 22 12.68 -4.27 -6.44
N THR A 23 13.14 -3.04 -6.64
CA THR A 23 14.22 -2.75 -7.59
C THR A 23 15.57 -3.20 -7.04
N LYS A 24 16.60 -3.21 -7.90
CA LYS A 24 17.99 -3.41 -7.46
C LYS A 24 18.52 -2.32 -6.52
N TYR A 25 17.80 -1.21 -6.38
CA TYR A 25 18.13 -0.09 -5.48
C TYR A 25 17.32 -0.13 -4.17
N ASP A 26 16.60 -1.23 -3.90
CA ASP A 26 15.70 -1.40 -2.75
C ASP A 26 14.51 -0.42 -2.75
N ASP A 27 14.08 0.05 -3.92
CA ASP A 27 12.80 0.75 -4.06
C ASP A 27 11.66 -0.26 -4.13
N HIS A 28 10.54 0.03 -3.50
CA HIS A 28 9.41 -0.89 -3.35
C HIS A 28 8.20 -0.40 -4.13
N GLN A 29 7.62 -1.28 -4.96
CA GLN A 29 6.30 -1.07 -5.53
C GLN A 29 5.25 -1.58 -4.56
N VAL A 30 4.41 -0.69 -4.06
CA VAL A 30 3.36 -1.00 -3.10
C VAL A 30 2.03 -1.06 -3.83
N GLU A 31 1.23 -2.06 -3.48
CA GLU A 31 -0.12 -2.25 -4.03
C GLU A 31 -1.16 -2.35 -2.93
N ILE A 32 -2.34 -1.79 -3.20
CA ILE A 32 -3.57 -2.03 -2.47
C ILE A 32 -4.49 -2.79 -3.41
N ARG A 33 -5.02 -3.94 -2.96
CA ARG A 33 -5.89 -4.82 -3.76
C ARG A 33 -7.14 -5.19 -3.00
N GLU A 34 -8.22 -5.49 -3.71
CA GLU A 34 -9.37 -6.17 -3.10
C GLU A 34 -8.95 -7.56 -2.63
N ALA A 35 -9.32 -7.92 -1.40
CA ALA A 35 -8.91 -9.17 -0.78
C ALA A 35 -9.47 -10.41 -1.51
N ASP A 36 -10.74 -10.36 -1.92
CA ASP A 36 -11.44 -11.53 -2.48
C ASP A 36 -11.14 -11.76 -3.96
N THR A 37 -11.05 -10.68 -4.73
CA THR A 37 -10.91 -10.71 -6.20
C THR A 37 -9.47 -10.50 -6.66
N ASN A 38 -8.59 -10.06 -5.76
CA ASN A 38 -7.22 -9.64 -6.05
C ASN A 38 -7.13 -8.49 -7.08
N LEU A 39 -8.23 -7.77 -7.32
CA LEU A 39 -8.27 -6.63 -8.23
C LEU A 39 -7.38 -5.49 -7.71
N LEU A 40 -6.62 -4.88 -8.61
CA LEU A 40 -5.74 -3.76 -8.29
C LEU A 40 -6.58 -2.52 -8.05
N ILE A 41 -6.51 -1.97 -6.83
CA ILE A 41 -7.17 -0.71 -6.45
C ILE A 41 -6.20 0.45 -6.65
N TRP A 42 -4.95 0.29 -6.18
CA TRP A 42 -3.95 1.34 -6.22
C TRP A 42 -2.54 0.75 -6.23
N ARG A 43 -1.62 1.46 -6.90
CA ARG A 43 -0.20 1.11 -6.99
C ARG A 43 0.65 2.37 -7.10
N ALA A 44 1.79 2.39 -6.42
CA ALA A 44 2.84 3.38 -6.64
C ALA A 44 4.22 2.84 -6.24
N TRP A 45 5.27 3.49 -6.71
CA TRP A 45 6.63 3.28 -6.22
C TRP A 45 6.95 4.19 -5.04
N ASP A 46 7.68 3.68 -4.05
CA ASP A 46 8.03 4.43 -2.84
C ASP A 46 9.03 5.58 -3.06
N PHE A 47 9.73 5.63 -4.19
CA PHE A 47 10.55 6.78 -4.60
C PHE A 47 9.76 7.95 -5.18
N GLU A 48 8.46 7.78 -5.44
CA GLU A 48 7.64 8.87 -6.00
C GLU A 48 7.55 10.05 -5.01
N PRO A 49 7.66 11.32 -5.47
CA PRO A 49 7.79 12.48 -4.58
C PRO A 49 6.71 12.64 -3.50
N ASP A 50 5.48 12.23 -3.80
CA ASP A 50 4.32 12.33 -2.90
C ASP A 50 3.82 10.96 -2.43
N PHE A 51 4.65 9.92 -2.54
CA PHE A 51 4.23 8.55 -2.24
C PHE A 51 3.59 8.42 -0.86
N GLU A 52 4.26 8.91 0.20
CA GLU A 52 3.79 8.70 1.57
C GLU A 52 2.45 9.42 1.82
N TYR A 53 2.31 10.64 1.31
CA TYR A 53 1.06 11.39 1.41
C TYR A 53 -0.07 10.65 0.69
N ASN A 54 0.13 10.30 -0.57
CA ASN A 54 -0.87 9.60 -1.38
C ASN A 54 -1.24 8.24 -0.80
N PHE A 55 -0.24 7.48 -0.33
CA PHE A 55 -0.45 6.19 0.30
C PHE A 55 -1.32 6.32 1.56
N LYS A 56 -1.03 7.28 2.44
CA LYS A 56 -1.87 7.55 3.63
C LYS A 56 -3.31 7.93 3.25
N GLN A 57 -3.50 8.74 2.20
CA GLN A 57 -4.84 9.08 1.71
C GLN A 57 -5.59 7.84 1.20
N GLN A 58 -4.90 6.91 0.53
CA GLN A 58 -5.53 5.65 0.12
C GLN A 58 -5.90 4.78 1.32
N LEU A 59 -5.01 4.63 2.30
CA LEU A 59 -5.29 3.84 3.52
C LEU A 59 -6.48 4.40 4.30
N GLN A 60 -6.63 5.73 4.39
CA GLN A 60 -7.76 6.37 5.09
C GLN A 60 -9.14 5.92 4.58
N ARG A 61 -9.24 5.55 3.30
CA ARG A 61 -10.49 5.05 2.69
C ARG A 61 -10.90 3.67 3.21
N PHE A 62 -9.95 2.94 3.81
CA PHE A 62 -10.09 1.54 4.20
C PHE A 62 -9.80 1.32 5.69
N LEU A 63 -9.73 2.37 6.50
CA LEU A 63 -9.55 2.22 7.94
C LEU A 63 -10.75 1.50 8.57
N LYS A 64 -10.46 0.51 9.42
CA LYS A 64 -11.47 -0.13 10.27
C LYS A 64 -11.91 0.89 11.32
N ARG A 65 -13.21 1.17 11.38
CA ARG A 65 -13.82 2.09 12.36
C ARG A 65 -14.14 1.38 13.67
#